data_AF-A0A9R0WBN6-F1
#
_entry.id   AF-A0A9R0WBN6-F1
#
_cell.length_a   1.000
_cell.length_b   1.000
_cell.length_c   1.000
_cell.angle_alpha   90.00
_cell.angle_beta   90.00
_cell.angle_gamma   90.00
#
_symmetry.space_group_name_H-M   'P 1'
#
loop_
_entity.id
_entity.type
_entity.pdbx_description
1 polymer ?
#
loop_
_entity_poly.entity_id
_entity_poly.type
_entity_poly.pdbx_seq_one_letter_code
_entity_poly.pdbx_strand_id
1 'polypeptide(L)'
;MNQFAPQQSSLAMDSGESSAASNAAHAAMAVDYAPEVAGCVSSMVDLGGAAGVESQRLFLARRTALEMLRDRGYSVPEDEIARTLPEFRAWWSETPEIERLSFSTTLASDESNKVRIVFCPPEPVKIAAIREVYVRIKEENLSCLILILQSKITARARESIKEMFKFKVDVFQITELLVNITKHVLKPKHEVLTAEEKAKLLKEYNVVDSQLPRMLETDEVARYYGLGKGTVVKFTYDSELTVDHVTYRCIF
;
A
#
# COMPACT_ATOMS: atom_id res chain seq x y z
N MET A 1 20.31 5.61 -85.39
CA MET A 1 20.05 6.94 -84.82
C MET A 1 20.54 6.91 -83.38
N ASN A 2 21.72 7.42 -83.02
CA ASN A 2 22.06 8.83 -82.83
C ASN A 2 20.93 9.62 -82.15
N GLN A 3 21.13 9.98 -80.87
CA GLN A 3 21.09 11.34 -80.30
C GLN A 3 20.79 11.29 -78.80
N PHE A 4 21.76 11.64 -77.96
CA PHE A 4 22.07 13.00 -77.47
C PHE A 4 21.11 13.45 -76.36
N ALA A 5 21.69 13.61 -75.17
CA ALA A 5 21.17 14.34 -74.01
C ALA A 5 21.15 15.87 -74.28
N PRO A 6 21.23 16.80 -73.30
CA PRO A 6 20.72 16.92 -71.93
C PRO A 6 20.07 18.34 -71.72
N GLN A 7 20.05 18.83 -70.46
CA GLN A 7 20.04 20.24 -70.01
C GLN A 7 18.66 20.87 -69.73
N GLN A 8 18.43 21.64 -68.66
CA GLN A 8 19.27 22.49 -67.79
C GLN A 8 18.57 22.58 -66.41
N SER A 9 19.26 22.46 -65.26
CA SER A 9 19.94 23.53 -64.50
C SER A 9 19.04 24.75 -64.22
N SER A 10 18.83 25.19 -62.98
CA SER A 10 19.89 25.78 -62.17
C SER A 10 19.43 26.25 -60.78
N LEU A 11 20.36 26.12 -59.82
CA LEU A 11 20.79 27.06 -58.76
C LEU A 11 19.74 27.54 -57.72
N ALA A 12 20.03 27.73 -56.43
CA ALA A 12 21.14 27.49 -55.50
C ALA A 12 20.56 27.93 -54.12
N MET A 13 20.90 27.39 -52.96
CA MET A 13 22.08 27.63 -52.10
C MET A 13 21.87 26.75 -50.86
N ASP A 14 22.80 25.88 -50.45
CA ASP A 14 23.93 26.16 -49.54
C ASP A 14 23.44 26.71 -48.18
N SER A 15 23.71 26.17 -46.99
CA SER A 15 24.85 25.46 -46.42
C SER A 15 24.34 24.84 -45.09
N GLY A 16 24.71 23.64 -44.67
CA GLY A 16 25.92 23.45 -43.85
C GLY A 16 25.59 22.85 -42.47
N GLU A 17 26.14 21.67 -42.23
CA GLU A 17 26.68 21.16 -40.95
C GLU A 17 25.76 20.78 -39.76
N SER A 18 25.52 19.47 -39.66
CA SER A 18 25.91 18.59 -38.53
C SER A 18 26.39 19.24 -37.21
N SER A 19 25.70 18.98 -36.09
CA SER A 19 26.12 18.01 -35.06
C SER A 19 25.30 18.13 -33.76
N ALA A 20 25.36 17.05 -32.98
CA ALA A 20 24.66 16.77 -31.74
C ALA A 20 24.68 17.86 -30.65
N ALA A 21 23.54 18.08 -29.98
CA ALA A 21 23.48 18.28 -28.52
C ALA A 21 22.02 18.24 -28.03
N SER A 22 21.80 17.41 -27.00
CA SER A 22 20.90 17.59 -25.85
C SER A 22 19.67 18.49 -26.00
N ASN A 23 18.49 17.92 -25.75
CA ASN A 23 17.53 18.61 -24.89
C ASN A 23 17.00 17.65 -23.83
N ALA A 24 17.54 17.87 -22.63
CA ALA A 24 17.03 17.39 -21.38
C ALA A 24 15.63 17.97 -21.10
N ALA A 25 14.89 17.22 -20.29
CA ALA A 25 13.84 17.71 -19.40
C ALA A 25 12.67 18.47 -20.04
N HIS A 26 11.58 17.74 -20.25
CA HIS A 26 10.30 18.15 -19.68
C HIS A 26 9.60 16.93 -19.09
N ALA A 27 9.94 16.66 -17.84
CA ALA A 27 9.03 15.97 -16.93
C ALA A 27 7.76 16.82 -16.85
N ALA A 28 6.75 16.45 -17.64
CA ALA A 28 5.41 16.98 -17.46
C ALA A 28 4.91 16.49 -16.11
N MET A 29 4.98 17.35 -15.09
CA MET A 29 4.21 17.20 -13.87
C MET A 29 2.73 17.08 -14.31
N ALA A 30 2.18 15.88 -14.23
CA ALA A 30 0.75 15.71 -14.17
C ALA A 30 0.32 16.31 -12.83
N VAL A 31 -0.11 17.58 -12.88
CA VAL A 31 -0.82 18.19 -11.77
C VAL A 31 -2.16 17.48 -11.72
N ASP A 32 -2.28 16.48 -10.84
CA ASP A 32 -3.54 15.78 -10.56
C ASP A 32 -4.53 16.81 -9.99
N TYR A 33 -5.32 17.41 -10.88
CA TYR A 33 -6.42 18.30 -10.50
C TYR A 33 -7.49 17.46 -9.81
N ALA A 34 -7.62 17.58 -8.49
CA ALA A 34 -8.73 16.99 -7.76
C ALA A 34 -10.05 17.53 -8.34
N PRO A 35 -11.03 16.67 -8.69
CA PRO A 35 -12.31 17.13 -9.20
C PRO A 35 -12.99 18.03 -8.18
N GLU A 36 -13.64 19.10 -8.64
CA GLU A 36 -14.32 20.04 -7.76
C GLU A 36 -15.33 19.33 -6.86
N VAL A 37 -15.14 19.45 -5.55
CA VAL A 37 -16.06 18.93 -4.55
C VAL A 37 -17.26 19.87 -4.49
N ALA A 38 -18.42 19.43 -4.95
CA ALA A 38 -19.65 20.22 -4.88
C ALA A 38 -19.99 20.55 -3.41
N GLY A 39 -19.90 21.84 -3.07
CA GLY A 39 -20.09 22.39 -1.71
C GLY A 39 -21.54 22.46 -1.24
N CYS A 40 -22.32 21.39 -1.39
CA CYS A 40 -23.66 21.30 -0.81
C CYS A 40 -23.60 20.54 0.51
N VAL A 41 -24.19 21.09 1.58
CA VAL A 41 -24.23 20.42 2.89
C VAL A 41 -24.92 19.05 2.80
N SER A 42 -25.82 18.83 1.82
CA SER A 42 -26.47 17.53 1.62
C SER A 42 -25.56 16.43 1.03
N SER A 43 -24.49 16.78 0.31
CA SER A 43 -23.52 15.79 -0.18
C SER A 43 -22.52 15.37 0.92
N MET A 44 -22.48 16.13 2.01
CA MET A 44 -21.64 15.89 3.19
C MET A 44 -22.35 15.08 4.28
N VAL A 45 -23.67 14.91 4.18
CA VAL A 45 -24.48 14.15 5.13
C VAL A 45 -24.84 12.82 4.51
N ASP A 46 -24.30 11.73 5.07
CA ASP A 46 -24.70 10.39 4.68
C ASP A 46 -26.13 10.11 5.15
N LEU A 47 -27.09 10.25 4.24
CA LEU A 47 -28.52 9.97 4.48
C LEU A 47 -28.84 8.48 4.68
N GLY A 48 -27.85 7.65 5.02
CA GLY A 48 -28.01 6.22 5.24
C GLY A 48 -28.29 5.40 3.97
N GLY A 49 -28.03 5.96 2.78
CA GLY A 49 -28.10 5.21 1.52
C GLY A 49 -27.03 4.13 1.47
N ALA A 50 -27.37 2.94 0.95
CA ALA A 50 -26.44 1.81 0.89
C ALA A 50 -25.13 2.15 0.14
N ALA A 51 -25.20 2.91 -0.96
CA ALA A 51 -24.01 3.36 -1.70
C ALA A 51 -23.12 4.32 -0.88
N GLY A 52 -23.72 5.28 -0.18
CA GLY A 52 -23.01 6.18 0.73
C GLY A 52 -22.26 5.43 1.84
N VAL A 53 -22.91 4.44 2.47
CA VAL A 53 -22.28 3.62 3.52
C VAL A 53 -21.13 2.77 2.98
N GLU A 54 -21.31 2.14 1.80
CA GLU A 54 -20.27 1.31 1.20
C GLU A 54 -19.06 2.14 0.75
N SER A 55 -19.26 3.31 0.14
CA SER A 55 -18.17 4.22 -0.21
C SER A 55 -17.40 4.72 1.02
N GLN A 56 -18.11 5.03 2.11
CA GLN A 56 -17.48 5.40 3.38
C GLN A 56 -16.65 4.25 3.94
N ARG A 57 -17.17 3.02 3.91
CA ARG A 57 -16.47 1.82 4.38
C ARG A 57 -15.17 1.58 3.61
N LEU A 58 -15.22 1.70 2.29
CA LEU A 58 -14.05 1.55 1.41
C LEU A 58 -13.03 2.67 1.61
N PHE A 59 -13.50 3.91 1.75
CA PHE A 59 -12.66 5.06 2.06
C PHE A 59 -11.88 4.88 3.36
N LEU A 60 -12.57 4.50 4.45
CA LEU A 60 -11.94 4.27 5.75
C LEU A 60 -10.90 3.15 5.69
N ALA A 61 -11.26 2.02 5.07
CA ALA A 61 -10.35 0.90 4.91
C ALA A 61 -9.11 1.26 4.07
N ARG A 62 -9.29 2.01 2.98
CA ARG A 62 -8.18 2.51 2.14
C ARG A 62 -7.27 3.42 2.94
N ARG A 63 -7.83 4.40 3.65
CA ARG A 63 -7.03 5.33 4.47
C ARG A 63 -6.23 4.58 5.53
N THR A 64 -6.84 3.67 6.29
CA THR A 64 -6.14 2.88 7.30
C THR A 64 -5.05 2.00 6.67
N ALA A 65 -5.30 1.41 5.50
CA ALA A 65 -4.29 0.62 4.79
C ALA A 65 -3.09 1.46 4.33
N LEU A 66 -3.33 2.70 3.88
CA LEU A 66 -2.28 3.65 3.52
C LEU A 66 -1.47 4.13 4.74
N GLU A 67 -2.15 4.42 5.86
CA GLU A 67 -1.50 4.72 7.14
C GLU A 67 -0.64 3.55 7.60
N MET A 68 -1.14 2.33 7.50
CA MET A 68 -0.40 1.11 7.82
C MET A 68 0.85 0.96 6.93
N LEU A 69 0.76 1.23 5.63
CA LEU A 69 1.92 1.21 4.75
C LEU A 69 2.97 2.26 5.16
N ARG A 70 2.54 3.49 5.47
CA ARG A 70 3.44 4.54 5.95
C ARG A 70 4.13 4.13 7.25
N ASP A 71 3.39 3.56 8.20
CA ASP A 71 3.94 3.11 9.49
C ASP A 71 4.91 1.92 9.33
N ARG A 72 4.78 1.15 8.25
CA ARG A 72 5.75 0.10 7.84
C ARG A 72 7.00 0.66 7.12
N GLY A 73 7.06 1.97 6.88
CA GLY A 73 8.19 2.64 6.21
C GLY A 73 8.08 2.72 4.68
N TYR A 74 6.90 2.47 4.10
CA TYR A 74 6.69 2.68 2.67
C TYR A 74 6.48 4.15 2.32
N SER A 75 6.86 4.54 1.10
CA SER A 75 6.70 5.91 0.61
C SER A 75 5.25 6.18 0.19
N VAL A 76 4.41 6.63 1.12
CA VAL A 76 3.01 6.96 0.84
C VAL A 76 2.84 8.48 0.81
N PRO A 77 2.31 9.07 -0.28
CA PRO A 77 2.06 10.51 -0.34
C PRO A 77 1.09 10.97 0.75
N GLU A 78 1.37 12.12 1.37
CA GLU A 78 0.53 12.65 2.46
C GLU A 78 -0.87 13.05 1.95
N ASP A 79 -0.95 13.56 0.72
CA ASP A 79 -2.21 13.91 0.05
C ASP A 79 -3.16 12.69 -0.09
N GLU A 80 -2.59 11.50 -0.28
CA GLU A 80 -3.37 10.26 -0.37
C GLU A 80 -4.03 9.88 0.96
N ILE A 81 -3.37 10.18 2.09
CA ILE A 81 -3.83 9.89 3.45
C ILE A 81 -4.79 11.00 3.94
N ALA A 82 -4.47 12.25 3.62
CA ALA A 82 -5.23 13.43 4.03
C ALA A 82 -6.55 13.60 3.27
N ARG A 83 -6.72 12.92 2.12
CA ARG A 83 -7.92 12.99 1.30
C ARG A 83 -9.20 12.79 2.11
N THR A 84 -10.18 13.64 1.88
CA THR A 84 -11.48 13.62 2.55
C THR A 84 -12.47 12.67 1.86
N LEU A 85 -13.55 12.29 2.56
CA LEU A 85 -14.59 11.43 1.99
C LEU A 85 -15.29 12.06 0.76
N PRO A 86 -15.64 13.37 0.75
CA PRO A 86 -16.19 14.00 -0.44
C PRO A 86 -15.25 13.97 -1.64
N GLU A 87 -13.96 14.26 -1.44
CA GLU A 87 -12.95 14.14 -2.49
C GLU A 87 -12.84 12.71 -2.99
N PHE A 88 -12.80 11.73 -2.08
CA PHE A 88 -12.81 10.31 -2.46
C PHE A 88 -14.01 9.97 -3.35
N ARG A 89 -15.21 10.42 -3.00
CA ARG A 89 -16.41 10.23 -3.84
C ARG A 89 -16.32 10.97 -5.17
N ALA A 90 -15.65 12.11 -5.24
CA ALA A 90 -15.43 12.81 -6.51
C ALA A 90 -14.50 12.02 -7.45
N TRP A 91 -13.45 11.40 -6.92
CA TRP A 91 -12.47 10.63 -7.69
C TRP A 91 -12.97 9.23 -8.10
N TRP A 92 -13.65 8.54 -7.18
CA TRP A 92 -14.06 7.14 -7.36
C TRP A 92 -15.57 6.93 -7.48
N SER A 93 -16.40 7.98 -7.42
CA SER A 93 -17.86 7.92 -7.34
C SER A 93 -18.39 7.33 -6.02
N GLU A 94 -19.72 7.38 -5.82
CA GLU A 94 -20.40 6.79 -4.67
C GLU A 94 -20.45 5.25 -4.74
N THR A 95 -20.30 4.67 -5.93
CA THR A 95 -20.16 3.22 -6.16
C THR A 95 -18.81 2.94 -6.81
N PRO A 96 -17.72 2.91 -6.03
CA PRO A 96 -16.39 2.84 -6.57
C PRO A 96 -16.10 1.50 -7.26
N GLU A 97 -15.48 1.58 -8.43
CA GLU A 97 -14.88 0.42 -9.07
C GLU A 97 -13.74 -0.10 -8.19
N ILE A 98 -13.94 -1.29 -7.63
CA ILE A 98 -13.05 -1.91 -6.63
C ILE A 98 -11.59 -2.00 -7.14
N GLU A 99 -11.41 -2.19 -8.44
CA GLU A 99 -10.09 -2.33 -9.06
C GLU A 99 -9.27 -1.04 -9.02
N ARG A 100 -9.95 0.11 -9.18
CA ARG A 100 -9.34 1.45 -9.14
C ARG A 100 -8.94 1.88 -7.74
N LEU A 101 -9.34 1.14 -6.70
CA LEU A 101 -8.92 1.38 -5.31
C LEU A 101 -7.54 0.79 -5.02
N SER A 102 -7.00 -0.04 -5.93
CA SER A 102 -5.66 -0.60 -5.76
C SER A 102 -4.59 0.50 -5.71
N PHE A 103 -3.56 0.27 -4.90
CA PHE A 103 -2.48 1.22 -4.69
C PHE A 103 -1.17 0.46 -4.62
N SER A 104 -0.12 0.96 -5.28
CA SER A 104 1.21 0.40 -5.24
C SER A 104 2.22 1.46 -4.84
N THR A 105 3.22 1.04 -4.06
CA THR A 105 4.34 1.90 -3.68
C THR A 105 5.58 1.06 -3.37
N THR A 106 6.69 1.72 -3.09
CA THR A 106 7.99 1.14 -2.75
C THR A 106 8.41 1.53 -1.34
N LEU A 107 9.29 0.73 -0.75
CA LEU A 107 9.85 1.01 0.56
C LEU A 107 10.73 2.26 0.48
N ALA A 108 10.61 3.18 1.43
CA ALA A 108 11.35 4.45 1.36
C ALA A 108 12.88 4.25 1.46
N SER A 109 13.33 3.20 2.16
CA SER A 109 14.75 2.85 2.27
C SER A 109 15.28 2.03 1.09
N ASP A 110 14.39 1.36 0.34
CA ASP A 110 14.77 0.44 -0.73
C ASP A 110 13.67 0.33 -1.79
N GLU A 111 13.88 0.99 -2.93
CA GLU A 111 12.92 1.04 -4.02
C GLU A 111 12.67 -0.31 -4.70
N SER A 112 13.55 -1.31 -4.49
CA SER A 112 13.35 -2.67 -4.99
C SER A 112 12.21 -3.40 -4.27
N ASN A 113 11.94 -3.00 -3.02
CA ASN A 113 10.88 -3.58 -2.21
C ASN A 113 9.52 -2.92 -2.51
N LYS A 114 8.78 -3.53 -3.44
CA LYS A 114 7.47 -3.04 -3.86
C LYS A 114 6.33 -3.72 -3.10
N VAL A 115 5.33 -2.94 -2.74
CA VAL A 115 4.08 -3.41 -2.12
C VAL A 115 2.88 -2.99 -2.96
N ARG A 116 1.87 -3.86 -3.01
CA ARG A 116 0.59 -3.55 -3.65
C ARG A 116 -0.58 -3.90 -2.76
N ILE A 117 -1.53 -2.97 -2.63
CA ILE A 117 -2.84 -3.16 -2.02
C ILE A 117 -3.85 -3.48 -3.13
N VAL A 118 -4.64 -4.53 -2.94
CA VAL A 118 -5.73 -4.91 -3.84
C VAL A 118 -6.99 -5.15 -3.01
N PHE A 119 -8.08 -4.48 -3.39
CA PHE A 119 -9.41 -4.74 -2.84
C PHE A 119 -10.07 -5.89 -3.61
N CYS A 120 -10.63 -6.85 -2.89
CA CYS A 120 -11.38 -7.94 -3.49
C CYS A 120 -12.85 -7.56 -3.71
N PRO A 121 -13.55 -8.22 -4.66
CA PRO A 121 -14.99 -8.02 -4.89
C PRO A 121 -15.84 -8.25 -3.63
N PRO A 122 -17.07 -7.67 -3.58
CA PRO A 122 -17.99 -7.85 -2.46
C PRO A 122 -18.51 -9.29 -2.33
N GLU A 123 -18.43 -10.10 -3.38
CA GLU A 123 -18.79 -11.52 -3.33
C GLU A 123 -17.75 -12.35 -2.56
N PRO A 124 -18.13 -13.53 -2.03
CA PRO A 124 -17.18 -14.44 -1.40
C PRO A 124 -16.02 -14.78 -2.34
N VAL A 125 -14.80 -14.59 -1.85
CA VAL A 125 -13.59 -14.72 -2.68
C VAL A 125 -13.34 -16.20 -2.99
N LYS A 126 -13.49 -16.52 -4.28
CA LYS A 126 -13.23 -17.83 -4.89
C LYS A 126 -11.85 -17.85 -5.56
N ILE A 127 -11.41 -19.05 -5.93
CA ILE A 127 -10.12 -19.27 -6.60
C ILE A 127 -10.00 -18.43 -7.89
N ALA A 128 -11.11 -18.23 -8.62
CA ALA A 128 -11.11 -17.43 -9.84
C ALA A 128 -10.63 -15.99 -9.62
N ALA A 129 -11.11 -15.33 -8.56
CA ALA A 129 -10.70 -13.97 -8.20
C ALA A 129 -9.21 -13.93 -7.81
N ILE A 130 -8.72 -14.93 -7.08
CA ILE A 130 -7.29 -15.01 -6.71
C ILE A 130 -6.40 -15.18 -7.97
N ARG A 131 -6.84 -16.02 -8.92
CA ARG A 131 -6.13 -16.20 -10.19
C ARG A 131 -6.11 -14.94 -11.03
N GLU A 132 -7.21 -14.21 -11.06
CA GLU A 132 -7.28 -12.92 -11.74
C GLU A 132 -6.30 -11.91 -11.16
N VAL A 133 -6.25 -11.79 -9.83
CA VAL A 133 -5.25 -10.96 -9.15
C VAL A 133 -3.83 -11.42 -9.49
N TYR A 134 -3.55 -12.72 -9.46
CA TYR A 134 -2.25 -13.26 -9.85
C TYR A 134 -1.86 -12.89 -11.28
N VAL A 135 -2.76 -13.04 -12.25
CA VAL A 135 -2.49 -12.73 -13.66
C VAL A 135 -2.15 -11.25 -13.84
N ARG A 136 -2.79 -10.35 -13.09
CA ARG A 136 -2.53 -8.91 -13.14
C ARG A 136 -1.16 -8.55 -12.58
N ILE A 137 -0.73 -9.21 -11.50
CA ILE A 137 0.51 -8.85 -10.80
C ILE A 137 1.71 -9.71 -11.17
N LYS A 138 1.55 -10.76 -12.01
CA LYS A 138 2.63 -11.70 -12.37
C LYS A 138 3.85 -11.02 -13.00
N GLU A 139 3.64 -9.86 -13.64
CA GLU A 139 4.68 -9.08 -14.33
C GLU A 139 5.35 -8.07 -13.38
N GLU A 140 4.76 -7.84 -12.21
CA GLU A 140 5.27 -6.95 -11.18
C GLU A 140 6.15 -7.74 -10.19
N ASN A 141 7.38 -7.28 -9.98
CA ASN A 141 8.25 -7.82 -8.93
C ASN A 141 7.84 -7.24 -7.56
N LEU A 142 6.85 -7.86 -6.93
CA LEU A 142 6.34 -7.47 -5.61
C LEU A 142 7.00 -8.28 -4.50
N SER A 143 7.41 -7.60 -3.43
CA SER A 143 7.87 -8.23 -2.19
C SER A 143 6.69 -8.58 -1.27
N CYS A 144 5.61 -7.78 -1.34
CA CYS A 144 4.43 -7.94 -0.50
C CYS A 144 3.14 -7.58 -1.25
N LEU A 145 2.10 -8.41 -1.09
CA LEU A 145 0.74 -8.13 -1.55
C LEU A 145 -0.19 -8.06 -0.34
N ILE A 146 -1.02 -7.02 -0.29
CA ILE A 146 -2.04 -6.84 0.75
C ILE A 146 -3.41 -7.00 0.09
N LEU A 147 -4.13 -8.05 0.47
CA LEU A 147 -5.48 -8.34 0.00
C LEU A 147 -6.51 -7.88 1.02
N ILE A 148 -7.38 -6.94 0.63
CA ILE A 148 -8.47 -6.44 1.47
C ILE A 148 -9.77 -7.12 1.04
N LEU A 149 -10.30 -7.97 1.89
CA LEU A 149 -11.50 -8.76 1.66
C LEU A 149 -12.74 -8.00 2.13
N GLN A 150 -13.70 -7.79 1.22
CA GLN A 150 -15.01 -7.27 1.59
C GLN A 150 -15.96 -8.35 2.15
N SER A 151 -15.69 -9.61 1.81
CA SER A 151 -16.48 -10.76 2.22
C SER A 151 -15.58 -11.94 2.62
N LYS A 152 -16.20 -13.07 2.93
CA LYS A 152 -15.49 -14.28 3.35
C LYS A 152 -14.69 -14.86 2.18
N ILE A 153 -13.49 -15.33 2.48
CA ILE A 153 -12.67 -16.12 1.55
C ILE A 153 -12.97 -17.61 1.73
N THR A 154 -13.11 -18.34 0.63
CA THR A 154 -13.28 -19.80 0.66
C THR A 154 -11.97 -20.51 1.06
N ALA A 155 -12.05 -21.64 1.76
CA ALA A 155 -10.86 -22.38 2.22
C ALA A 155 -9.90 -22.72 1.07
N ARG A 156 -10.44 -23.20 -0.07
CA ARG A 156 -9.65 -23.48 -1.27
C ARG A 156 -8.98 -22.22 -1.86
N ALA A 157 -9.66 -21.07 -1.83
CA ALA A 157 -9.04 -19.82 -2.27
C ALA A 157 -7.89 -19.42 -1.34
N ARG A 158 -8.07 -19.58 -0.02
CA ARG A 158 -7.01 -19.31 0.96
C ARG A 158 -5.79 -20.22 0.78
N GLU A 159 -5.99 -21.50 0.50
CA GLU A 159 -4.91 -22.44 0.16
C GLU A 159 -4.18 -22.02 -1.12
N SER A 160 -4.94 -21.65 -2.16
CA SER A 160 -4.35 -21.21 -3.44
C SER A 160 -3.46 -19.97 -3.31
N ILE A 161 -3.71 -19.08 -2.34
CA ILE A 161 -2.82 -17.94 -2.07
C ILE A 161 -1.42 -18.43 -1.67
N LYS A 162 -1.33 -19.45 -0.81
CA LYS A 162 -0.04 -19.99 -0.35
C LYS A 162 0.73 -20.71 -1.46
N GLU A 163 0.01 -21.33 -2.40
CA GLU A 163 0.61 -22.08 -3.50
C GLU A 163 1.04 -21.17 -4.66
N MET A 164 0.25 -20.14 -4.97
CA MET A 164 0.47 -19.30 -6.15
C MET A 164 1.47 -18.17 -5.89
N PHE A 165 1.43 -17.54 -4.71
CA PHE A 165 2.29 -16.41 -4.40
C PHE A 165 3.54 -16.88 -3.65
N LYS A 166 4.70 -16.71 -4.28
CA LYS A 166 6.01 -17.07 -3.71
C LYS A 166 6.56 -16.03 -2.71
N PHE A 167 5.90 -14.88 -2.64
CA PHE A 167 6.26 -13.75 -1.79
C PHE A 167 5.17 -13.54 -0.72
N LYS A 168 5.40 -12.59 0.19
CA LYS A 168 4.51 -12.39 1.34
C LYS A 168 3.13 -11.88 0.91
N VAL A 169 2.07 -12.53 1.37
CA VAL A 169 0.69 -12.06 1.17
C VAL A 169 0.00 -11.86 2.52
N ASP A 170 -0.34 -10.61 2.82
CA ASP A 170 -1.14 -10.26 3.99
C ASP A 170 -2.61 -10.15 3.57
N VAL A 171 -3.50 -10.80 4.31
CA VAL A 171 -4.94 -10.80 4.04
C VAL A 171 -5.65 -10.10 5.20
N PHE A 172 -6.47 -9.11 4.91
CA PHE A 172 -7.25 -8.36 5.89
C PHE A 172 -8.74 -8.42 5.55
N GLN A 173 -9.58 -8.49 6.57
CA GLN A 173 -11.01 -8.20 6.39
C GLN A 173 -11.20 -6.70 6.40
N ILE A 174 -12.10 -6.18 5.56
CA ILE A 174 -12.39 -4.74 5.51
C ILE A 174 -12.80 -4.20 6.88
N THR A 175 -13.48 -5.02 7.69
CA THR A 175 -13.90 -4.68 9.05
C THR A 175 -12.73 -4.40 10.00
N GLU A 176 -11.56 -5.02 9.77
CA GLU A 176 -10.35 -4.82 10.57
C GLU A 176 -9.68 -3.47 10.24
N LEU A 177 -9.98 -2.88 9.08
CA LEU A 177 -9.35 -1.65 8.60
C LEU A 177 -10.24 -0.40 8.72
N LEU A 178 -11.46 -0.54 9.26
CA LEU A 178 -12.37 0.61 9.42
C LEU A 178 -11.84 1.63 10.43
N VAL A 179 -11.07 1.15 11.41
CA VAL A 179 -10.45 1.97 12.45
C VAL A 179 -8.99 1.57 12.56
N ASN A 180 -8.10 2.56 12.57
CA ASN A 180 -6.69 2.28 12.81
C ASN A 180 -6.47 1.97 14.31
N ILE A 181 -6.20 0.70 14.61
CA ILE A 181 -5.93 0.22 15.97
C ILE A 181 -4.73 0.92 16.62
N THR A 182 -3.78 1.44 15.83
CA THR A 182 -2.57 2.05 16.37
C THR A 182 -2.82 3.40 17.03
N LYS A 183 -3.95 4.03 16.71
CA LYS A 183 -4.36 5.35 17.21
C LYS A 183 -5.27 5.29 18.44
N HIS A 184 -5.56 4.10 18.93
CA HIS A 184 -6.40 3.93 20.10
C HIS A 184 -5.69 4.45 21.37
N VAL A 185 -6.42 5.20 22.22
CA VAL A 185 -5.86 5.88 23.41
C VAL A 185 -5.24 4.91 24.41
N LEU A 186 -5.88 3.76 24.66
CA LEU A 186 -5.39 2.77 25.63
C LEU A 186 -4.26 1.87 25.09
N LYS A 187 -3.74 2.16 23.91
CA LYS A 187 -2.75 1.31 23.27
C LYS A 187 -1.34 1.70 23.74
N PRO A 188 -0.50 0.73 24.16
CA PRO A 188 0.92 1.01 24.40
C PRO A 188 1.64 1.44 23.12
N LYS A 189 2.75 2.16 23.28
CA LYS A 189 3.67 2.42 22.17
C LYS A 189 4.38 1.12 21.82
N HIS A 190 4.45 0.82 20.53
CA HIS A 190 5.17 -0.34 20.01
C HIS A 190 6.37 0.10 19.19
N GLU A 191 7.51 -0.56 19.40
CA GLU A 191 8.73 -0.34 18.64
C GLU A 191 9.24 -1.71 18.19
N VAL A 192 9.39 -1.89 16.87
CA VAL A 192 9.92 -3.13 16.30
C VAL A 192 11.43 -3.09 16.39
N LEU A 193 12.03 -4.07 17.08
CA LEU A 193 13.48 -4.11 17.24
C LEU A 193 14.16 -4.64 15.98
N THR A 194 15.25 -3.99 15.60
CA THR A 194 16.18 -4.49 14.57
C THR A 194 16.92 -5.73 15.05
N ALA A 195 17.56 -6.47 14.13
CA ALA A 195 18.34 -7.65 14.48
C ALA A 195 19.49 -7.33 15.46
N GLU A 196 20.11 -6.16 15.32
CA GLU A 196 21.17 -5.69 16.20
C GLU A 196 20.66 -5.35 17.61
N GLU A 197 19.55 -4.62 17.70
CA GLU A 197 18.92 -4.28 18.98
C GLU A 197 18.42 -5.52 19.70
N LYS A 198 17.82 -6.46 18.97
CA LYS A 198 17.45 -7.77 19.51
C LYS A 198 18.68 -8.50 20.08
N ALA A 199 19.79 -8.56 19.35
CA ALA A 199 21.00 -9.23 19.84
C ALA A 199 21.58 -8.54 21.09
N LYS A 200 21.54 -7.21 21.15
CA LYS A 200 21.94 -6.43 22.33
C LYS A 200 21.04 -6.75 23.52
N LEU A 201 19.72 -6.75 23.34
CA LEU A 201 18.73 -7.08 24.37
C LEU A 201 18.97 -8.47 24.97
N LEU A 202 19.10 -9.49 24.10
CA LEU A 202 19.31 -10.87 24.55
C LEU A 202 20.61 -11.02 25.35
N LYS A 203 21.66 -10.30 24.95
CA LYS A 203 22.94 -10.27 25.65
C LYS A 203 22.87 -9.54 26.98
N GLU A 204 22.19 -8.40 27.04
CA GLU A 204 22.04 -7.58 28.25
C GLU A 204 21.29 -8.32 29.35
N TYR A 205 20.17 -8.96 29.00
CA TYR A 205 19.36 -9.73 29.94
C TYR A 205 19.81 -11.19 30.10
N ASN A 206 20.79 -11.63 29.31
CA ASN A 206 21.27 -13.02 29.26
C ASN A 206 20.13 -14.04 29.08
N VAL A 207 19.25 -13.77 28.11
CA VAL A 207 18.08 -14.60 27.79
C VAL A 207 18.11 -15.09 26.35
N VAL A 208 17.35 -16.16 26.09
CA VAL A 208 17.11 -16.73 24.76
C VAL A 208 15.72 -16.33 24.26
N ASP A 209 15.52 -16.25 22.95
CA ASP A 209 14.23 -15.94 22.31
C ASP A 209 13.04 -16.69 22.92
N SER A 210 13.23 -17.97 23.27
CA SER A 210 12.19 -18.85 23.82
C SER A 210 11.72 -18.46 25.23
N GLN A 211 12.52 -17.68 25.95
CA GLN A 211 12.25 -17.19 27.31
C GLN A 211 11.54 -15.84 27.30
N LEU A 212 11.53 -15.13 26.17
CA LEU A 212 10.76 -13.90 26.05
C LEU A 212 9.25 -14.21 26.07
N PRO A 213 8.44 -13.32 26.67
CA PRO A 213 6.98 -13.39 26.56
C PRO A 213 6.54 -13.51 25.10
N ARG A 214 5.59 -14.42 24.84
CA ARG A 214 5.19 -14.76 23.47
C ARG A 214 4.04 -13.88 22.99
N MET A 215 4.07 -13.55 21.71
CA MET A 215 2.98 -12.92 20.97
C MET A 215 2.65 -13.77 19.75
N LEU A 216 1.37 -13.87 19.41
CA LEU A 216 0.92 -14.64 18.24
C LEU A 216 1.21 -13.86 16.95
N GLU A 217 1.57 -14.57 15.88
CA GLU A 217 1.60 -13.99 14.52
C GLU A 217 0.23 -13.45 14.07
N THR A 218 -0.86 -14.02 14.60
CA THR A 218 -2.24 -13.59 14.32
C THR A 218 -2.69 -12.36 15.12
N ASP A 219 -1.86 -11.87 16.04
CA ASP A 219 -2.16 -10.66 16.81
C ASP A 219 -2.35 -9.45 15.88
N GLU A 220 -3.28 -8.56 16.21
CA GLU A 220 -3.63 -7.42 15.37
C GLU A 220 -2.42 -6.49 15.15
N VAL A 221 -1.56 -6.30 16.16
CA VAL A 221 -0.35 -5.48 16.05
C VAL A 221 0.68 -6.16 15.16
N ALA A 222 0.87 -7.49 15.34
CA ALA A 222 1.78 -8.26 14.50
C ALA A 222 1.37 -8.22 13.02
N ARG A 223 0.07 -8.39 12.76
CA ARG A 223 -0.52 -8.29 11.42
C ARG A 223 -0.40 -6.87 10.86
N TYR A 224 -0.68 -5.84 11.66
CA TYR A 224 -0.59 -4.44 11.22
C TYR A 224 0.81 -4.10 10.71
N TYR A 225 1.87 -4.46 11.44
CA TYR A 225 3.25 -4.21 10.99
C TYR A 225 3.78 -5.25 10.00
N GLY A 226 3.04 -6.33 9.75
CA GLY A 226 3.50 -7.43 8.91
C GLY A 226 4.75 -8.08 9.50
N LEU A 227 4.76 -8.35 10.80
CA LEU A 227 5.90 -8.95 11.50
C LEU A 227 5.91 -10.46 11.32
N GLY A 228 7.11 -11.03 11.25
CA GLY A 228 7.32 -12.48 11.12
C GLY A 228 7.70 -13.12 12.45
N LYS A 229 7.80 -14.45 12.43
CA LYS A 229 8.28 -15.24 13.58
C LYS A 229 9.72 -14.87 13.94
N GLY A 230 9.99 -14.80 15.23
CA GLY A 230 11.30 -14.44 15.78
C GLY A 230 11.56 -12.93 15.84
N THR A 231 10.65 -12.09 15.35
CA THR A 231 10.73 -10.63 15.57
C THR A 231 10.34 -10.30 17.01
N VAL A 232 11.08 -9.37 17.63
CA VAL A 232 10.82 -8.89 18.99
C VAL A 232 10.27 -7.47 18.91
N VAL A 233 9.18 -7.23 19.64
CA VAL A 233 8.53 -5.93 19.74
C VAL A 233 8.64 -5.44 21.18
N LYS A 234 9.11 -4.20 21.34
CA LYS A 234 9.13 -3.48 22.60
C LYS A 234 7.80 -2.76 22.78
N PHE A 235 7.21 -2.91 23.96
CA PHE A 235 5.98 -2.25 24.37
C PHE A 235 6.28 -1.31 25.52
N THR A 236 5.93 -0.04 25.36
CA THR A 236 6.03 0.98 26.41
C THR A 236 4.63 1.38 26.84
N TYR A 237 4.33 1.19 28.13
CA TYR A 237 3.08 1.59 28.74
C TYR A 237 3.34 2.89 29.50
N ASP A 238 2.82 3.98 28.95
CA ASP A 238 2.81 5.27 29.62
C ASP A 238 1.86 5.18 30.82
N SER A 239 2.31 5.58 32.00
CA SER A 239 1.46 5.62 33.19
C SER A 239 1.53 6.99 33.82
N GLU A 240 0.38 7.63 34.05
CA GLU A 240 0.34 8.96 34.68
C GLU A 240 0.83 8.96 36.13
N LEU A 241 0.73 7.81 36.80
CA LEU A 241 0.98 7.68 38.24
C LEU A 241 2.33 7.03 38.57
N THR A 242 2.99 6.39 37.60
CA THR A 242 4.20 5.58 37.83
C THR A 242 5.23 5.78 36.72
N VAL A 243 6.42 5.20 36.90
CA VAL A 243 7.44 5.14 35.84
C VAL A 243 6.94 4.28 34.69
N ASP A 244 7.21 4.71 33.46
CA ASP A 244 6.88 3.97 32.25
C ASP A 244 7.32 2.50 32.34
N HIS A 245 6.38 1.60 32.07
CA HIS A 245 6.64 0.17 32.12
C HIS A 245 7.00 -0.34 30.73
N VAL A 246 8.20 -0.89 30.58
CA VAL A 246 8.69 -1.45 29.31
C VAL A 246 8.69 -2.97 29.36
N THR A 247 8.17 -3.61 28.33
CA THR A 247 8.21 -5.08 28.16
C THR A 247 8.52 -5.45 26.73
N TYR A 248 9.09 -6.64 26.54
CA TYR A 248 9.48 -7.15 25.23
C TYR A 248 8.71 -8.44 24.95
N ARG A 249 8.16 -8.57 23.75
CA ARG A 249 7.47 -9.79 23.32
C ARG A 249 8.04 -10.30 22.00
N CYS A 250 8.22 -11.61 21.90
CA CYS A 250 8.71 -12.29 20.70
C CYS A 250 7.57 -12.99 19.98
N ILE A 251 7.55 -12.91 18.64
CA ILE A 251 6.49 -13.49 17.81
C ILE A 251 6.80 -14.96 17.50
N PHE A 252 5.82 -15.83 17.68
CA PHE A 252 5.92 -17.28 17.44
C PHE A 252 4.85 -17.82 16.48
#